data_AF-A0A3D4UMM6-F1
#
_entry.id   AF-A0A3D4UMM6-F1
#
_cell.length_a   1.000
_cell.length_b   1.000
_cell.length_c   1.000
_cell.angle_alpha   90.00
_cell.angle_beta   90.00
_cell.angle_gamma   90.00
#
_symmetry.space_group_name_H-M   'P 1'
#
loop_
_entity.id
_entity.type
_entity.pdbx_description
1 polymer ?
#
loop_
_entity_poly.entity_id
_entity_poly.type
_entity_poly.pdbx_seq_one_letter_code
_entity_poly.pdbx_strand_id
1 'polypeptide(L)'
;MATITHNTKRSRLNWTPRQLKRQALTLCACGVIAVSMSPSTALASDDGSFWTQFTPSVDTRLIFVSSSEGSDSNSGLTPERPVKSLDRAYELLRDGYPDWMLLKRGDAWYENMPSPSKSGRSEHEPLVIGAYGNDPERPILWTNPSQSGMQAMGADTISNVAFVGLHLEPDHRADDQAPTGIRWLRDCNNILFEDMYIAGYKDNITFQAYPDTNQLKNIHLNGCVIVDAWSSTSHAQGMYVSGVTGLTIENSVFDHNGWNHDAGAEPTIFNHNVYVQNNVSDVIFKNNISSDASSHGVQLRCGGIINDNLFLSNPLAVLIGGGTTPNEGGVEGEMRRNLIMYGRDIDPTLARGFGVTVSNIRQATIANNYFHIASRGYNRDVIMVGGDRDLMVTNLLIDNNLVVNWPGAISVRPPAASQIMNNITISNNAYYQDLTPQPNGNLNNALVGVFNSYENLASFKDNKYFHYNMHDRPFVVGTSLTTVDEWAENVEPSAEFHTLSSPPPTLGIDAYLSSIELNGDLQDFIRQARQMSRTNPQSNFSASSVIEWFTSQPTIEQMLSAE
;
A
#
# COMPACT_ATOMS: atom_id res chain seq x y z
N MET A 1 -52.27 -49.20 -22.33
CA MET A 1 -53.41 -49.74 -23.09
C MET A 1 -54.51 -48.68 -23.14
N ALA A 2 -54.95 -48.35 -24.37
CA ALA A 2 -56.26 -47.84 -24.79
C ALA A 2 -56.92 -46.64 -24.06
N THR A 3 -56.77 -45.48 -24.71
CA THR A 3 -57.78 -44.49 -25.17
C THR A 3 -59.28 -44.81 -25.02
N ILE A 4 -60.11 -43.75 -24.85
CA ILE A 4 -61.41 -43.42 -25.53
C ILE A 4 -62.02 -42.18 -24.81
N THR A 5 -62.03 -40.94 -25.37
CA THR A 5 -63.08 -40.25 -26.20
C THR A 5 -64.48 -40.17 -25.53
N HIS A 6 -65.30 -39.11 -25.51
CA HIS A 6 -65.67 -37.99 -26.42
C HIS A 6 -66.53 -36.97 -25.61
N ASN A 7 -66.45 -35.64 -25.77
CA ASN A 7 -66.98 -34.74 -26.82
C ASN A 7 -68.33 -34.02 -26.47
N THR A 8 -68.21 -32.71 -26.22
CA THR A 8 -69.08 -31.55 -26.58
C THR A 8 -70.62 -31.59 -26.44
N LYS A 9 -71.17 -30.51 -25.85
CA LYS A 9 -72.27 -29.71 -26.46
C LYS A 9 -72.27 -28.26 -25.94
N ARG A 10 -72.29 -27.31 -26.89
CA ARG A 10 -72.48 -25.86 -26.70
C ARG A 10 -73.98 -25.53 -26.68
N SER A 11 -74.38 -24.53 -25.88
CA SER A 11 -75.41 -23.56 -26.30
C SER A 11 -75.26 -22.24 -25.54
N ARG A 12 -75.37 -21.15 -26.30
CA ARG A 12 -75.08 -19.75 -25.97
C ARG A 12 -76.24 -19.09 -25.21
N LEU A 13 -75.91 -18.10 -24.37
CA LEU A 13 -76.81 -17.00 -24.05
C LEU A 13 -76.02 -15.68 -24.17
N ASN A 14 -76.51 -14.81 -25.06
CA ASN A 14 -76.05 -13.43 -25.28
C ASN A 14 -76.85 -12.50 -24.37
N TRP A 15 -76.18 -11.58 -23.64
CA TRP A 15 -76.73 -10.27 -23.27
C TRP A 15 -75.60 -9.21 -23.28
N THR A 16 -76.03 -7.97 -23.56
CA THR A 16 -75.33 -6.80 -24.12
C THR A 16 -74.83 -5.80 -23.04
N PRO A 17 -74.46 -4.55 -23.37
CA PRO A 17 -73.10 -4.08 -23.61
C PRO A 17 -72.66 -3.10 -22.51
N ARG A 18 -71.95 -3.59 -21.49
CA ARG A 18 -71.15 -2.77 -20.56
C ARG A 18 -70.15 -3.69 -19.88
N GLN A 19 -68.89 -3.28 -19.88
CA GLN A 19 -67.70 -4.01 -19.40
C GLN A 19 -67.17 -5.07 -20.36
N LEU A 20 -66.23 -4.66 -21.22
CA LEU A 20 -65.06 -5.44 -21.69
C LEU A 20 -64.29 -4.57 -22.71
N LYS A 21 -63.48 -3.64 -22.18
CA LYS A 21 -62.38 -3.00 -22.92
C LYS A 21 -61.21 -2.89 -21.98
N ARG A 22 -60.27 -3.83 -22.09
CA ARG A 22 -58.85 -3.69 -21.76
C ARG A 22 -58.15 -4.96 -22.22
N GLN A 23 -57.73 -4.99 -23.47
CA GLN A 23 -56.46 -5.58 -23.93
C GLN A 23 -56.30 -5.31 -25.44
N ALA A 24 -55.10 -4.81 -25.78
CA ALA A 24 -54.48 -4.70 -27.10
C ALA A 24 -55.16 -3.83 -28.18
N LEU A 25 -54.71 -2.58 -28.31
CA LEU A 25 -54.10 -2.10 -29.56
C LEU A 25 -53.38 -0.75 -29.33
N THR A 26 -52.05 -0.82 -29.45
CA THR A 26 -51.14 0.15 -30.08
C THR A 26 -51.41 1.65 -29.88
N LEU A 27 -50.69 2.25 -28.93
CA LEU A 27 -50.25 3.64 -29.06
C LEU A 27 -48.72 3.64 -29.22
N CYS A 28 -48.27 4.11 -30.38
CA CYS A 28 -46.93 4.64 -30.56
C CYS A 28 -46.75 5.80 -29.56
N ALA A 29 -45.95 5.56 -28.53
CA ALA A 29 -45.23 6.60 -27.84
C ALA A 29 -43.80 6.08 -27.73
N CYS A 30 -42.89 6.69 -28.49
CA CYS A 30 -41.46 6.57 -28.28
C CYS A 30 -41.16 7.06 -26.86
N GLY A 31 -41.25 6.16 -25.89
CA GLY A 31 -40.62 6.33 -24.60
C GLY A 31 -39.14 6.13 -24.80
N VAL A 32 -38.43 7.20 -25.14
CA VAL A 32 -37.03 7.30 -24.71
C VAL A 32 -37.12 7.43 -23.20
N ILE A 33 -37.09 6.30 -22.48
CA ILE A 33 -36.60 6.32 -21.12
C ILE A 33 -35.13 6.66 -21.30
N ALA A 34 -34.81 7.96 -21.28
CA ALA A 34 -33.46 8.38 -20.93
C ALA A 34 -33.28 7.79 -19.54
N VAL A 35 -32.54 6.68 -19.45
CA VAL A 35 -31.99 6.25 -18.18
C VAL A 35 -31.04 7.37 -17.83
N SER A 36 -31.53 8.38 -17.12
CA SER A 36 -30.67 9.35 -16.48
C SER A 36 -29.75 8.52 -15.61
N MET A 37 -28.47 8.43 -16.01
CA MET A 37 -27.46 7.75 -15.21
C MET A 37 -27.55 8.36 -13.81
N SER A 38 -27.89 7.53 -12.84
CA SER A 38 -27.74 7.92 -11.45
C SER A 38 -26.24 8.14 -11.21
N PRO A 39 -25.86 9.10 -10.34
CA PRO A 39 -24.48 9.30 -9.92
C PRO A 39 -23.75 8.00 -9.56
N SER A 40 -24.47 6.96 -9.14
CA SER A 40 -23.97 5.61 -8.83
C SER A 40 -23.27 4.86 -9.97
N THR A 41 -23.45 5.26 -11.23
CA THR A 41 -22.79 4.63 -12.41
C THR A 41 -21.57 5.41 -12.92
N ALA A 42 -21.34 6.61 -12.38
CA ALA A 42 -20.09 7.33 -12.52
C ALA A 42 -19.20 6.98 -11.31
N LEU A 43 -17.91 6.74 -11.56
CA LEU A 43 -16.87 6.42 -10.58
C LEU A 43 -17.06 5.11 -9.80
N ALA A 44 -18.21 4.44 -9.90
CA ALA A 44 -18.66 3.33 -9.04
C ALA A 44 -18.78 3.77 -7.57
N SER A 45 -19.98 3.64 -7.00
CA SER A 45 -20.26 3.97 -5.59
C SER A 45 -20.18 2.74 -4.70
N ASP A 46 -19.48 2.84 -3.57
CA ASP A 46 -19.46 1.83 -2.50
C ASP A 46 -19.69 2.53 -1.15
N ASP A 47 -20.97 2.72 -0.80
CA ASP A 47 -21.41 3.45 0.38
C ASP A 47 -20.97 2.75 1.67
N GLY A 48 -20.21 3.45 2.52
CA GLY A 48 -19.71 2.92 3.81
C GLY A 48 -18.32 2.26 3.76
N SER A 49 -17.64 2.34 2.62
CA SER A 49 -16.23 1.95 2.45
C SER A 49 -15.27 3.09 2.79
N PHE A 50 -13.96 2.84 2.62
CA PHE A 50 -12.90 3.87 2.70
C PHE A 50 -12.81 4.75 1.43
N TRP A 51 -13.67 4.54 0.43
CA TRP A 51 -13.66 5.30 -0.81
C TRP A 51 -14.33 6.67 -0.66
N THR A 52 -13.76 7.67 -1.33
CA THR A 52 -14.33 9.02 -1.38
C THR A 52 -15.71 9.00 -2.06
N GLN A 53 -16.69 9.65 -1.43
CA GLN A 53 -18.02 9.83 -2.02
C GLN A 53 -18.07 11.14 -2.80
N PHE A 54 -18.07 11.03 -4.13
CA PHE A 54 -18.17 12.20 -5.01
C PHE A 54 -19.63 12.49 -5.36
N THR A 55 -20.04 13.74 -5.15
CA THR A 55 -21.37 14.22 -5.55
C THR A 55 -21.20 15.35 -6.57
N PRO A 56 -21.77 15.24 -7.78
CA PRO A 56 -21.77 16.34 -8.73
C PRO A 56 -22.47 17.58 -8.16
N SER A 57 -21.88 18.75 -8.37
CA SER A 57 -22.54 20.03 -8.11
C SER A 57 -23.65 20.29 -9.14
N VAL A 58 -24.55 21.23 -8.83
CA VAL A 58 -25.64 21.62 -9.74
C VAL A 58 -25.14 22.04 -11.13
N ASP A 59 -23.93 22.60 -11.20
CA ASP A 59 -23.32 23.06 -12.45
C ASP A 59 -22.14 22.20 -12.92
N THR A 60 -21.94 21.00 -12.34
CA THR A 60 -20.95 20.03 -12.83
C THR A 60 -21.27 19.65 -14.27
N ARG A 61 -20.27 19.76 -15.15
CA ARG A 61 -20.34 19.20 -16.50
C ARG A 61 -19.78 17.78 -16.48
N LEU A 62 -20.59 16.80 -16.87
CA LEU A 62 -20.13 15.44 -17.14
C LEU A 62 -19.71 15.32 -18.60
N ILE A 63 -18.48 14.86 -18.83
CA ILE A 63 -17.86 14.68 -20.15
C ILE A 63 -17.53 13.19 -20.30
N PHE A 64 -18.22 12.52 -21.22
CA PHE A 64 -18.09 11.08 -21.46
C PHE A 64 -17.12 10.80 -22.59
N VAL A 65 -16.24 9.84 -22.37
CA VAL A 65 -15.16 9.45 -23.28
C VAL A 65 -15.19 7.95 -23.51
N SER A 66 -15.24 7.51 -24.76
CA SER A 66 -15.20 6.10 -25.12
C SER A 66 -14.38 5.90 -26.39
N SER A 67 -13.35 5.06 -26.33
CA SER A 67 -12.54 4.73 -27.50
C SER A 67 -13.27 3.81 -28.47
N SER A 68 -14.20 2.99 -27.96
CA SER A 68 -14.96 2.00 -28.73
C SER A 68 -16.22 2.57 -29.38
N GLU A 69 -16.90 3.51 -28.73
CA GLU A 69 -18.20 4.07 -29.18
C GLU A 69 -18.14 5.58 -29.50
N GLY A 70 -17.08 6.27 -29.11
CA GLY A 70 -16.97 7.72 -29.22
C GLY A 70 -16.60 8.26 -30.60
N SER A 71 -16.88 9.54 -30.79
CA SER A 71 -16.43 10.35 -31.92
C SER A 71 -16.16 11.77 -31.44
N ASP A 72 -15.05 12.38 -31.83
CA ASP A 72 -14.72 13.76 -31.44
C ASP A 72 -15.63 14.83 -32.06
N SER A 73 -16.50 14.40 -32.99
CA SER A 73 -17.61 15.21 -33.50
C SER A 73 -18.84 15.24 -32.56
N ASN A 74 -18.87 14.36 -31.56
CA ASN A 74 -19.92 14.33 -30.55
C ASN A 74 -19.73 15.48 -29.54
N SER A 75 -20.81 15.80 -28.80
CA SER A 75 -20.73 16.80 -27.75
C SER A 75 -19.93 16.33 -26.53
N GLY A 76 -19.90 15.02 -26.26
CA GLY A 76 -19.33 14.45 -25.04
C GLY A 76 -20.19 14.64 -23.81
N LEU A 77 -21.36 15.28 -23.90
CA LEU A 77 -22.17 15.66 -22.73
C LEU A 77 -23.22 14.62 -22.33
N THR A 78 -23.33 13.51 -23.08
CA THR A 78 -24.20 12.37 -22.73
C THR A 78 -23.45 11.06 -23.02
N PRO A 79 -23.75 9.98 -22.29
CA PRO A 79 -23.07 8.69 -22.47
C PRO A 79 -23.36 8.04 -23.83
N GLU A 80 -24.44 8.41 -24.53
CA GLU A 80 -24.77 7.92 -25.89
C GLU A 80 -24.03 8.70 -27.00
N ARG A 81 -23.44 9.85 -26.65
CA ARG A 81 -22.68 10.71 -27.56
C ARG A 81 -21.32 11.06 -26.93
N PRO A 82 -20.49 10.07 -26.54
CA PRO A 82 -19.18 10.34 -25.95
C PRO A 82 -18.20 10.84 -27.00
N VAL A 83 -17.23 11.65 -26.59
CA VAL A 83 -16.05 11.95 -27.44
C VAL A 83 -15.10 10.74 -27.45
N LYS A 84 -14.17 10.70 -28.40
CA LYS A 84 -13.28 9.54 -28.58
C LYS A 84 -11.93 9.73 -27.89
N SER A 85 -11.27 10.86 -28.14
CA SER A 85 -9.91 11.12 -27.66
C SER A 85 -9.89 11.77 -26.29
N LEU A 86 -8.83 11.48 -25.53
CA LEU A 86 -8.61 12.10 -24.23
C LEU A 86 -8.40 13.62 -24.34
N ASP A 87 -7.65 14.06 -25.36
CA ASP A 87 -7.41 15.49 -25.61
C ASP A 87 -8.71 16.26 -25.85
N ARG A 88 -9.61 15.71 -26.69
CA ARG A 88 -10.89 16.36 -26.97
C ARG A 88 -11.76 16.45 -25.71
N ALA A 89 -11.78 15.40 -24.88
CA ALA A 89 -12.48 15.43 -23.62
C ALA A 89 -11.90 16.46 -22.66
N TYR A 90 -10.57 16.55 -22.59
CA TYR A 90 -9.88 17.49 -21.72
C TYR A 90 -10.17 18.94 -22.11
N GLU A 91 -10.27 19.27 -23.39
CA GLU A 91 -10.69 20.60 -23.86
C GLU A 91 -12.06 21.03 -23.34
N LEU A 92 -12.98 20.08 -23.15
CA LEU A 92 -14.35 20.36 -22.71
C LEU A 92 -14.44 20.70 -21.21
N LEU A 93 -13.44 20.35 -20.41
CA LEU A 93 -13.33 20.71 -18.99
C LEU A 93 -13.17 22.23 -18.84
N ARG A 94 -13.77 22.82 -17.81
CA ARG A 94 -13.57 24.23 -17.45
C ARG A 94 -12.65 24.33 -16.24
N ASP A 95 -11.67 25.23 -16.32
CA ASP A 95 -10.79 25.54 -15.19
C ASP A 95 -11.56 26.27 -14.08
N GLY A 96 -11.38 25.83 -12.83
CA GLY A 96 -12.07 26.35 -11.64
C GLY A 96 -13.50 25.84 -11.46
N TYR A 97 -13.93 24.80 -12.20
CA TYR A 97 -15.26 24.21 -12.10
C TYR A 97 -15.17 22.74 -11.67
N PRO A 98 -16.21 22.20 -11.01
CA PRO A 98 -16.29 20.78 -10.61
C PRO A 98 -16.68 19.89 -11.80
N ASP A 99 -15.98 20.02 -12.92
CA ASP A 99 -16.26 19.26 -14.14
C ASP A 99 -15.65 17.85 -14.07
N TRP A 100 -16.34 16.87 -14.63
CA TRP A 100 -15.94 15.47 -14.57
C TRP A 100 -15.68 14.93 -15.98
N MET A 101 -14.46 14.46 -16.24
CA MET A 101 -14.10 13.67 -17.42
C MET A 101 -14.17 12.20 -17.07
N LEU A 102 -15.03 11.45 -17.75
CA LEU A 102 -15.38 10.07 -17.42
C LEU A 102 -15.07 9.16 -18.61
N LEU A 103 -14.09 8.28 -18.42
CA LEU A 103 -13.68 7.26 -19.39
C LEU A 103 -14.52 5.99 -19.20
N LYS A 104 -14.97 5.39 -20.30
CA LYS A 104 -15.81 4.20 -20.24
C LYS A 104 -15.02 3.01 -19.71
N ARG A 105 -15.50 2.35 -18.67
CA ARG A 105 -14.95 1.09 -18.14
C ARG A 105 -14.93 0.01 -19.23
N GLY A 106 -13.87 -0.80 -19.25
CA GLY A 106 -13.60 -1.81 -20.27
C GLY A 106 -13.02 -1.28 -21.60
N ASP A 107 -12.99 0.04 -21.83
CA ASP A 107 -12.34 0.60 -23.02
C ASP A 107 -10.82 0.71 -22.84
N ALA A 108 -10.11 0.70 -23.97
CA ALA A 108 -8.66 0.89 -24.03
C ALA A 108 -8.28 2.07 -24.93
N TRP A 109 -7.28 2.84 -24.51
CA TRP A 109 -6.68 3.95 -25.25
C TRP A 109 -5.19 3.67 -25.49
N TYR A 110 -4.69 4.11 -26.64
CA TYR A 110 -3.27 4.05 -27.02
C TYR A 110 -2.69 5.47 -27.10
N GLU A 111 -2.80 6.18 -25.99
CA GLU A 111 -2.36 7.57 -25.84
C GLU A 111 -2.02 7.87 -24.38
N ASN A 112 -1.29 8.96 -24.15
CA ASN A 112 -0.98 9.43 -22.80
C ASN A 112 -2.13 10.26 -22.24
N MET A 113 -2.19 10.41 -20.92
CA MET A 113 -3.11 11.36 -20.28
C MET A 113 -2.71 12.79 -20.64
N PRO A 114 -3.65 13.67 -21.00
CA PRO A 114 -3.39 15.09 -21.22
C PRO A 114 -2.71 15.72 -20.01
N SER A 115 -1.77 16.64 -20.25
CA SER A 115 -1.03 17.30 -19.16
C SER A 115 -1.99 18.07 -18.26
N PRO A 116 -2.08 17.74 -16.95
CA PRO A 116 -2.94 18.45 -16.05
C PRO A 116 -2.61 19.95 -16.04
N SER A 117 -3.66 20.77 -16.20
CA SER A 117 -3.57 22.24 -16.25
C SER A 117 -4.82 22.97 -15.77
N LYS A 118 -5.83 22.24 -15.26
CA LYS A 118 -7.11 22.78 -14.79
C LYS A 118 -7.37 22.35 -13.35
N SER A 119 -7.96 23.25 -12.57
CA SER A 119 -8.30 23.06 -11.16
C SER A 119 -9.80 22.83 -10.96
N GLY A 120 -10.16 22.13 -9.89
CA GLY A 120 -11.51 22.13 -9.34
C GLY A 120 -11.81 23.42 -8.57
N ARG A 121 -13.10 23.68 -8.32
CA ARG A 121 -13.52 24.90 -7.63
C ARG A 121 -13.05 24.93 -6.18
N SER A 122 -13.15 23.80 -5.49
CA SER A 122 -12.76 23.65 -4.08
C SER A 122 -12.54 22.18 -3.73
N GLU A 123 -12.04 21.92 -2.51
CA GLU A 123 -11.89 20.56 -1.98
C GLU A 123 -13.19 19.74 -2.00
N HIS A 124 -14.33 20.39 -1.77
CA HIS A 124 -15.65 19.74 -1.76
C HIS A 124 -16.29 19.69 -3.16
N GLU A 125 -15.73 20.42 -4.13
CA GLU A 125 -16.21 20.51 -5.49
C GLU A 125 -15.02 20.35 -6.47
N PRO A 126 -14.35 19.18 -6.46
CA PRO A 126 -13.15 18.95 -7.25
C PRO A 126 -13.48 18.76 -8.74
N LEU A 127 -12.48 19.01 -9.58
CA LEU A 127 -12.46 18.50 -10.96
C LEU A 127 -12.11 17.01 -10.86
N VAL A 128 -12.86 16.17 -11.57
CA VAL A 128 -12.65 14.71 -11.52
C VAL A 128 -12.28 14.19 -12.90
N ILE A 129 -11.25 13.35 -12.97
CA ILE A 129 -10.93 12.53 -14.13
C ILE A 129 -11.04 11.08 -13.68
N GLY A 130 -12.06 10.37 -14.14
CA GLY A 130 -12.29 9.01 -13.69
C GLY A 130 -13.05 8.16 -14.69
N ALA A 131 -13.79 7.17 -14.20
CA ALA A 131 -14.44 6.18 -15.05
C ALA A 131 -15.97 6.19 -14.96
N TYR A 132 -16.68 5.68 -15.97
CA TYR A 132 -18.13 5.42 -15.94
C TYR A 132 -18.50 4.08 -16.58
N GLY A 133 -19.70 3.61 -16.29
CA GLY A 133 -20.23 2.36 -16.83
C GLY A 133 -20.14 1.22 -15.84
N ASN A 134 -20.67 0.06 -16.24
CA ASN A 134 -20.88 -1.08 -15.35
C ASN A 134 -19.86 -2.21 -15.55
N ASP A 135 -18.96 -2.09 -16.52
CA ASP A 135 -17.89 -3.06 -16.69
C ASP A 135 -17.00 -3.05 -15.44
N PRO A 136 -16.64 -4.21 -14.86
CA PRO A 136 -15.80 -4.24 -13.67
C PRO A 136 -14.38 -3.71 -13.94
N GLU A 137 -13.89 -3.79 -15.17
CA GLU A 137 -12.51 -3.41 -15.50
C GLU A 137 -12.34 -1.89 -15.61
N ARG A 138 -11.20 -1.39 -15.13
CA ARG A 138 -10.84 0.02 -15.31
C ARG A 138 -10.65 0.32 -16.81
N PRO A 139 -10.96 1.54 -17.28
CA PRO A 139 -10.43 2.00 -18.55
C PRO A 139 -8.88 1.97 -18.51
N ILE A 140 -8.28 1.41 -19.55
CA ILE A 140 -6.81 1.27 -19.65
C ILE A 140 -6.22 2.24 -20.65
N LEU A 141 -5.12 2.89 -20.24
CA LEU A 141 -4.27 3.70 -21.10
C LEU A 141 -2.98 2.92 -21.33
N TRP A 142 -2.83 2.38 -22.54
CA TRP A 142 -1.58 1.90 -23.11
C TRP A 142 -0.77 3.11 -23.57
N THR A 143 0.03 3.63 -22.66
CA THR A 143 0.78 4.87 -22.82
C THR A 143 2.02 4.69 -23.68
N ASN A 144 2.53 5.77 -24.24
CA ASN A 144 3.76 5.74 -25.03
C ASN A 144 4.94 5.24 -24.17
N PRO A 145 5.64 4.16 -24.58
CA PRO A 145 6.65 3.53 -23.75
C PRO A 145 7.95 4.37 -23.61
N SER A 146 8.10 5.44 -24.39
CA SER A 146 9.23 6.38 -24.29
C SER A 146 8.87 7.70 -23.60
N GLN A 147 7.65 7.87 -23.10
CA GLN A 147 7.19 9.10 -22.46
C GLN A 147 6.48 8.79 -21.15
N SER A 148 6.33 9.79 -20.28
CA SER A 148 5.54 9.62 -19.07
C SER A 148 4.05 9.42 -19.42
N GLY A 149 3.38 8.49 -18.75
CA GLY A 149 1.96 8.20 -19.00
C GLY A 149 1.06 9.38 -18.67
N MET A 150 1.37 10.09 -17.59
CA MET A 150 0.81 11.39 -17.23
C MET A 150 1.94 12.30 -16.74
N GLN A 151 1.99 13.52 -17.27
CA GLN A 151 3.02 14.50 -16.89
C GLN A 151 2.38 15.83 -16.52
N ALA A 152 2.55 16.24 -15.27
CA ALA A 152 2.18 17.57 -14.80
C ALA A 152 3.43 18.45 -14.71
N MET A 153 3.56 19.39 -15.64
CA MET A 153 4.59 20.43 -15.67
C MET A 153 3.91 21.77 -15.97
N GLY A 154 4.51 22.87 -15.51
CA GLY A 154 3.96 24.21 -15.69
C GLY A 154 4.25 25.11 -14.50
N ALA A 155 4.03 26.42 -14.68
CA ALA A 155 4.30 27.42 -13.65
C ALA A 155 3.08 27.72 -12.75
N ASP A 156 1.85 27.55 -13.25
CA ASP A 156 0.66 27.85 -12.44
C ASP A 156 0.32 26.69 -11.51
N THR A 157 -0.23 26.99 -10.34
CA THR A 157 -0.71 25.97 -9.40
C THR A 157 -1.97 25.26 -9.89
N ILE A 158 -2.02 23.93 -9.75
CA ILE A 158 -3.24 23.14 -9.92
C ILE A 158 -3.80 22.77 -8.56
N SER A 159 -5.12 22.85 -8.38
CA SER A 159 -5.73 22.46 -7.11
C SER A 159 -7.06 21.74 -7.24
N ASN A 160 -7.37 20.93 -6.23
CA ASN A 160 -8.66 20.25 -6.08
C ASN A 160 -9.00 19.35 -7.29
N VAL A 161 -8.10 18.42 -7.58
CA VAL A 161 -8.25 17.47 -8.69
C VAL A 161 -8.21 16.05 -8.17
N ALA A 162 -9.15 15.21 -8.61
CA ALA A 162 -9.18 13.78 -8.32
C ALA A 162 -9.03 12.95 -9.60
N PHE A 163 -8.14 11.97 -9.55
CA PHE A 163 -7.99 10.92 -10.57
C PHE A 163 -8.51 9.61 -9.99
N VAL A 164 -9.53 9.01 -10.61
CA VAL A 164 -10.31 7.94 -9.98
C VAL A 164 -10.57 6.76 -10.91
N GLY A 165 -10.07 5.58 -10.56
CA GLY A 165 -10.47 4.34 -11.22
C GLY A 165 -9.88 4.13 -12.61
N LEU A 166 -8.62 4.51 -12.84
CA LEU A 166 -7.94 4.43 -14.14
C LEU A 166 -6.75 3.46 -14.09
N HIS A 167 -6.44 2.81 -15.21
CA HIS A 167 -5.25 1.96 -15.37
C HIS A 167 -4.26 2.61 -16.33
N LEU A 168 -3.01 2.80 -15.88
CA LEU A 168 -1.89 3.30 -16.68
C LEU A 168 -0.81 2.22 -16.80
N GLU A 169 -0.41 1.91 -18.03
CA GLU A 169 0.70 0.99 -18.33
C GLU A 169 1.39 1.40 -19.64
N PRO A 170 2.73 1.25 -19.77
CA PRO A 170 3.39 1.53 -21.04
C PRO A 170 3.12 0.43 -22.07
N ASP A 171 2.79 0.83 -23.30
CA ASP A 171 2.55 -0.05 -24.43
C ASP A 171 3.87 -0.72 -24.86
N HIS A 172 4.08 -1.99 -24.50
CA HIS A 172 5.23 -2.81 -24.93
C HIS A 172 6.59 -2.15 -24.66
N ARG A 173 6.87 -1.85 -23.39
CA ARG A 173 8.11 -1.19 -22.96
C ARG A 173 9.35 -2.06 -23.19
N ALA A 174 10.36 -1.50 -23.86
CA ALA A 174 11.68 -2.10 -24.00
C ALA A 174 12.57 -1.85 -22.77
N ASP A 175 13.64 -2.64 -22.64
CA ASP A 175 14.54 -2.62 -21.48
C ASP A 175 15.30 -1.29 -21.28
N ASP A 176 15.63 -0.60 -22.36
CA ASP A 176 16.35 0.67 -22.36
C ASP A 176 15.47 1.90 -22.17
N GLN A 177 14.14 1.71 -22.14
CA GLN A 177 13.18 2.78 -21.92
C GLN A 177 12.91 2.99 -20.43
N ALA A 178 12.81 4.25 -20.03
CA ALA A 178 12.64 4.64 -18.64
C ALA A 178 11.46 5.62 -18.42
N PRO A 179 10.24 5.31 -18.90
CA PRO A 179 9.06 6.16 -18.70
C PRO A 179 8.64 6.17 -17.22
N THR A 180 7.96 7.23 -16.82
CA THR A 180 7.31 7.33 -15.50
C THR A 180 5.80 7.29 -15.68
N GLY A 181 5.07 6.51 -14.89
CA GLY A 181 3.61 6.45 -14.99
C GLY A 181 2.97 7.81 -14.72
N ILE A 182 3.16 8.33 -13.51
CA ILE A 182 2.76 9.68 -13.11
C ILE A 182 4.00 10.48 -12.75
N ARG A 183 4.30 11.52 -13.53
CA ARG A 183 5.39 12.47 -13.25
C ARG A 183 4.83 13.84 -12.92
N TRP A 184 4.85 14.21 -11.64
CA TRP A 184 4.35 15.49 -11.15
C TRP A 184 5.47 16.41 -10.69
N LEU A 185 5.71 17.47 -11.45
CA LEU A 185 6.74 18.49 -11.21
C LEU A 185 6.16 19.91 -11.16
N ARG A 186 4.84 20.01 -11.02
CA ARG A 186 4.10 21.26 -11.06
C ARG A 186 3.56 21.61 -9.67
N ASP A 187 3.46 22.89 -9.37
CA ASP A 187 2.77 23.38 -8.18
C ASP A 187 1.40 22.74 -8.04
N CYS A 188 1.13 22.19 -6.86
CA CYS A 188 -0.18 21.65 -6.59
C CYS A 188 -0.60 21.79 -5.13
N ASN A 189 -1.92 21.75 -4.94
CA ASN A 189 -2.54 21.64 -3.63
C ASN A 189 -3.81 20.79 -3.74
N ASN A 190 -3.97 19.80 -2.87
CA ASN A 190 -5.16 18.96 -2.80
C ASN A 190 -5.37 18.15 -4.10
N ILE A 191 -4.51 17.15 -4.31
CA ILE A 191 -4.59 16.21 -5.42
C ILE A 191 -4.86 14.82 -4.87
N LEU A 192 -5.94 14.20 -5.35
CA LEU A 192 -6.32 12.84 -4.99
C LEU A 192 -6.06 11.89 -6.15
N PHE A 193 -5.38 10.78 -5.86
CA PHE A 193 -5.30 9.60 -6.69
C PHE A 193 -6.01 8.48 -5.96
N GLU A 194 -7.07 7.94 -6.54
CA GLU A 194 -7.88 6.93 -5.89
C GLU A 194 -8.25 5.83 -6.85
N ASP A 195 -8.21 4.57 -6.40
CA ASP A 195 -8.56 3.43 -7.25
C ASP A 195 -7.71 3.37 -8.54
N MET A 196 -6.48 3.88 -8.51
CA MET A 196 -5.58 3.88 -9.67
C MET A 196 -4.83 2.56 -9.75
N TYR A 197 -4.68 1.99 -10.95
CA TYR A 197 -3.77 0.89 -11.22
C TYR A 197 -2.61 1.40 -12.08
N ILE A 198 -1.38 1.34 -11.58
CA ILE A 198 -0.20 1.89 -12.28
C ILE A 198 0.89 0.83 -12.27
N ALA A 199 1.27 0.36 -13.46
CA ALA A 199 2.15 -0.79 -13.59
C ALA A 199 3.23 -0.62 -14.66
N GLY A 200 4.34 -1.34 -14.49
CA GLY A 200 5.28 -1.60 -15.57
C GLY A 200 6.13 -0.41 -16.01
N TYR A 201 6.15 0.72 -15.28
CA TYR A 201 6.99 1.88 -15.59
C TYR A 201 8.38 1.77 -14.95
N LYS A 202 9.31 2.69 -15.29
CA LYS A 202 10.59 2.78 -14.57
C LYS A 202 10.38 3.31 -13.16
N ASP A 203 9.65 4.42 -13.04
CA ASP A 203 9.00 4.77 -11.79
C ASP A 203 7.50 4.76 -12.05
N ASN A 204 6.70 4.08 -11.24
CA ASN A 204 5.25 4.17 -11.41
C ASN A 204 4.77 5.58 -11.05
N ILE A 205 5.27 6.16 -9.96
CA ILE A 205 4.95 7.53 -9.55
C ILE A 205 6.22 8.31 -9.18
N THR A 206 6.29 9.55 -9.63
CA THR A 206 7.27 10.56 -9.20
C THR A 206 6.56 11.85 -8.83
N PHE A 207 6.69 12.25 -7.57
CA PHE A 207 6.35 13.59 -7.09
C PHE A 207 7.63 14.29 -6.68
N GLN A 208 7.97 15.37 -7.36
CA GLN A 208 9.23 16.04 -7.10
C GLN A 208 9.08 17.55 -7.18
N ALA A 209 9.35 18.19 -6.06
CA ALA A 209 9.60 19.61 -5.98
C ALA A 209 11.10 19.92 -5.93
N TYR A 210 11.48 20.99 -6.59
CA TYR A 210 12.81 21.59 -6.51
C TYR A 210 12.72 22.86 -5.67
N PRO A 211 13.67 23.11 -4.75
CA PRO A 211 13.72 24.35 -3.98
C PRO A 211 13.56 25.57 -4.89
N ASP A 212 12.79 26.55 -4.43
CA ASP A 212 12.49 27.81 -5.12
C ASP A 212 11.83 27.70 -6.51
N THR A 213 11.49 26.48 -6.95
CA THR A 213 10.90 26.23 -8.28
C THR A 213 9.41 25.91 -8.17
N ASN A 214 9.07 24.98 -7.27
CA ASN A 214 7.70 24.52 -7.10
C ASN A 214 7.40 24.04 -5.68
N GLN A 215 6.12 23.98 -5.34
CA GLN A 215 5.59 23.50 -4.06
C GLN A 215 4.46 22.50 -4.31
N LEU A 216 4.65 21.26 -3.84
CA LEU A 216 3.64 20.21 -3.89
C LEU A 216 3.03 20.06 -2.50
N LYS A 217 1.71 20.23 -2.39
CA LYS A 217 0.99 20.19 -1.10
C LYS A 217 -0.21 19.26 -1.16
N ASN A 218 -0.49 18.58 -0.06
CA ASN A 218 -1.72 17.82 0.16
C ASN A 218 -2.01 16.85 -0.98
N ILE A 219 -1.12 15.86 -1.15
CA ILE A 219 -1.31 14.78 -2.12
C ILE A 219 -1.77 13.55 -1.38
N HIS A 220 -2.86 12.95 -1.84
CA HIS A 220 -3.48 11.78 -1.24
C HIS A 220 -3.57 10.62 -2.26
N LEU A 221 -3.04 9.47 -1.88
CA LEU A 221 -3.25 8.18 -2.56
C LEU A 221 -4.14 7.31 -1.69
N ASN A 222 -5.27 6.86 -2.23
CA ASN A 222 -6.21 5.97 -1.53
C ASN A 222 -6.58 4.76 -2.39
N GLY A 223 -6.35 3.54 -1.90
CA GLY A 223 -6.77 2.33 -2.61
C GLY A 223 -6.14 2.16 -4.00
N CYS A 224 -4.91 2.61 -4.19
CA CYS A 224 -4.18 2.46 -5.45
C CYS A 224 -3.42 1.13 -5.48
N VAL A 225 -3.20 0.59 -6.68
CA VAL A 225 -2.36 -0.59 -6.94
C VAL A 225 -1.16 -0.17 -7.79
N ILE A 226 0.04 -0.20 -7.19
CA ILE A 226 1.28 0.33 -7.74
C ILE A 226 2.31 -0.80 -7.84
N VAL A 227 2.54 -1.32 -9.04
CA VAL A 227 3.20 -2.63 -9.19
C VAL A 227 4.20 -2.71 -10.33
N ASP A 228 5.14 -3.64 -10.23
CA ASP A 228 6.02 -4.04 -11.33
C ASP A 228 6.84 -2.87 -11.92
N ALA A 229 7.26 -1.88 -11.11
CA ALA A 229 8.23 -0.91 -11.59
C ALA A 229 9.60 -1.56 -11.80
N TRP A 230 10.31 -1.27 -12.88
CA TRP A 230 11.64 -1.85 -13.12
C TRP A 230 12.47 -1.01 -14.10
N SER A 231 13.80 -1.17 -14.11
CA SER A 231 14.69 -0.64 -15.13
C SER A 231 16.03 -1.39 -15.08
N SER A 232 16.57 -1.79 -16.23
CA SER A 232 17.89 -2.43 -16.30
C SER A 232 19.06 -1.44 -16.44
N THR A 233 18.74 -0.16 -16.67
CA THR A 233 19.73 0.89 -16.98
C THR A 233 19.71 2.05 -15.97
N SER A 234 18.76 2.07 -15.04
CA SER A 234 18.60 3.13 -14.04
C SER A 234 17.94 2.61 -12.76
N HIS A 235 17.82 3.46 -11.74
CA HIS A 235 17.03 3.13 -10.55
C HIS A 235 15.54 3.11 -10.88
N ALA A 236 14.76 2.29 -10.19
CA ALA A 236 13.32 2.14 -10.40
C ALA A 236 12.57 2.14 -9.08
N GLN A 237 11.40 2.77 -9.04
CA GLN A 237 10.60 2.95 -7.82
C GLN A 237 9.13 2.66 -8.08
N GLY A 238 8.43 2.06 -7.13
CA GLY A 238 6.97 2.12 -7.13
C GLY A 238 6.52 3.58 -6.99
N MET A 239 7.08 4.28 -6.01
CA MET A 239 6.89 5.72 -5.86
C MET A 239 8.14 6.42 -5.34
N TYR A 240 8.50 7.53 -5.98
CA TYR A 240 9.52 8.47 -5.52
C TYR A 240 8.89 9.80 -5.12
N VAL A 241 9.23 10.30 -3.92
CA VAL A 241 8.73 11.58 -3.41
C VAL A 241 9.85 12.46 -2.87
N SER A 242 9.85 13.72 -3.32
CA SER A 242 10.73 14.78 -2.84
C SER A 242 10.00 16.12 -2.80
N GLY A 243 10.17 16.89 -1.73
CA GLY A 243 9.66 18.26 -1.63
C GLY A 243 8.13 18.40 -1.52
N VAL A 244 7.45 17.41 -0.92
CA VAL A 244 6.00 17.44 -0.67
C VAL A 244 5.72 17.80 0.79
N THR A 245 4.69 18.61 1.03
CA THR A 245 4.12 18.83 2.37
C THR A 245 2.71 18.26 2.42
N GLY A 246 2.42 17.35 3.35
CA GLY A 246 1.12 16.67 3.40
C GLY A 246 1.03 15.58 2.35
N LEU A 247 1.63 14.42 2.64
CA LEU A 247 1.53 13.22 1.81
C LEU A 247 0.76 12.15 2.59
N THR A 248 -0.41 11.75 2.10
CA THR A 248 -1.15 10.62 2.66
C THR A 248 -1.20 9.48 1.67
N ILE A 249 -0.86 8.28 2.13
CA ILE A 249 -0.91 7.04 1.36
C ILE A 249 -1.64 6.03 2.21
N GLU A 250 -2.84 5.66 1.78
CA GLU A 250 -3.67 4.71 2.51
C GLU A 250 -4.37 3.67 1.65
N ASN A 251 -4.69 2.55 2.28
CA ASN A 251 -5.46 1.45 1.71
C ASN A 251 -4.86 0.89 0.41
N SER A 252 -3.58 1.15 0.11
CA SER A 252 -2.97 0.93 -1.20
C SER A 252 -2.06 -0.30 -1.20
N VAL A 253 -1.83 -0.87 -2.39
CA VAL A 253 -0.97 -2.03 -2.63
C VAL A 253 0.28 -1.58 -3.40
N PHE A 254 1.45 -1.88 -2.86
CA PHE A 254 2.74 -1.77 -3.54
C PHE A 254 3.36 -3.15 -3.64
N ASP A 255 3.59 -3.66 -4.84
CA ASP A 255 4.10 -5.01 -5.04
C ASP A 255 5.16 -5.07 -6.15
N HIS A 256 6.21 -5.86 -5.94
CA HIS A 256 7.20 -6.19 -6.97
C HIS A 256 7.84 -4.96 -7.64
N ASN A 257 8.10 -3.88 -6.90
CA ASN A 257 8.73 -2.70 -7.49
C ASN A 257 10.25 -2.69 -7.32
N GLY A 258 10.92 -2.23 -8.37
CA GLY A 258 12.34 -1.99 -8.44
C GLY A 258 13.16 -3.06 -9.15
N TRP A 259 12.53 -4.11 -9.69
CA TRP A 259 13.22 -5.25 -10.28
C TRP A 259 12.31 -6.05 -11.22
N ASN A 260 12.91 -6.80 -12.14
CA ASN A 260 12.30 -7.74 -13.06
C ASN A 260 13.39 -8.68 -13.60
N HIS A 261 13.40 -9.94 -13.15
CA HIS A 261 14.42 -10.94 -13.54
C HIS A 261 14.40 -11.23 -15.05
N ASP A 262 13.21 -11.32 -15.64
CA ASP A 262 13.04 -11.66 -17.07
C ASP A 262 13.60 -10.56 -17.99
N ALA A 263 13.60 -9.30 -17.50
CA ALA A 263 14.19 -8.15 -18.18
C ALA A 263 15.65 -7.86 -17.75
N GLY A 264 16.27 -8.75 -16.98
CA GLY A 264 17.63 -8.58 -16.46
C GLY A 264 17.81 -7.42 -15.47
N ALA A 265 16.72 -6.90 -14.90
CA ALA A 265 16.71 -5.84 -13.91
C ALA A 265 16.69 -6.43 -12.50
N GLU A 266 17.84 -6.87 -12.00
CA GLU A 266 17.94 -7.48 -10.66
C GLU A 266 17.66 -6.47 -9.52
N PRO A 267 17.18 -6.95 -8.36
CA PRO A 267 16.96 -6.09 -7.21
C PRO A 267 18.28 -5.49 -6.71
N THR A 268 18.23 -4.21 -6.32
CA THR A 268 19.35 -3.46 -5.77
C THR A 268 18.95 -2.72 -4.50
N ILE A 269 19.95 -2.22 -3.75
CA ILE A 269 19.73 -1.39 -2.56
C ILE A 269 19.05 -0.03 -2.84
N PHE A 270 19.02 0.40 -4.10
CA PHE A 270 18.59 1.74 -4.50
C PHE A 270 17.14 1.82 -4.98
N ASN A 271 16.49 0.67 -5.15
CA ASN A 271 15.15 0.56 -5.70
C ASN A 271 14.15 0.13 -4.60
N HIS A 272 12.95 0.70 -4.59
CA HIS A 272 12.01 0.58 -3.47
C HIS A 272 10.57 0.48 -3.96
N ASN A 273 9.69 -0.03 -3.10
CA ASN A 273 8.24 0.15 -3.26
C ASN A 273 7.90 1.63 -3.07
N VAL A 274 8.29 2.22 -1.93
CA VAL A 274 8.07 3.64 -1.64
C VAL A 274 9.35 4.30 -1.13
N TYR A 275 9.80 5.33 -1.85
CA TYR A 275 10.96 6.16 -1.51
C TYR A 275 10.52 7.60 -1.21
N VAL A 276 10.61 8.00 0.06
CA VAL A 276 10.36 9.39 0.49
C VAL A 276 11.65 10.04 1.00
N GLN A 277 11.98 11.22 0.46
CA GLN A 277 13.18 11.99 0.78
C GLN A 277 13.09 12.79 2.09
N ASN A 278 14.25 13.29 2.55
CA ASN A 278 14.40 14.10 3.76
C ASN A 278 13.60 15.41 3.75
N ASN A 279 13.37 16.01 2.56
CA ASN A 279 12.69 17.30 2.38
C ASN A 279 11.17 17.16 2.21
N VAL A 280 10.59 16.06 2.67
CA VAL A 280 9.14 15.83 2.71
C VAL A 280 8.67 16.02 4.16
N SER A 281 7.42 16.44 4.37
CA SER A 281 6.84 16.63 5.71
C SER A 281 5.35 16.24 5.75
N ASP A 282 4.84 15.99 6.95
CA ASP A 282 3.46 15.58 7.22
C ASP A 282 3.06 14.33 6.42
N VAL A 283 3.83 13.25 6.61
CA VAL A 283 3.63 11.98 5.91
C VAL A 283 2.83 11.00 6.74
N ILE A 284 1.79 10.44 6.13
CA ILE A 284 0.96 9.35 6.64
C ILE A 284 1.06 8.17 5.66
N PHE A 285 1.52 7.02 6.16
CA PHE A 285 1.53 5.75 5.45
C PHE A 285 0.73 4.73 6.27
N LYS A 286 -0.54 4.51 5.91
CA LYS A 286 -1.47 3.76 6.74
C LYS A 286 -2.29 2.71 6.00
N ASN A 287 -2.53 1.54 6.60
CA ASN A 287 -3.40 0.51 6.02
C ASN A 287 -2.98 0.03 4.62
N ASN A 288 -1.69 0.08 4.31
CA ASN A 288 -1.16 -0.35 3.02
C ASN A 288 -0.66 -1.79 3.07
N ILE A 289 -0.66 -2.46 1.92
CA ILE A 289 0.11 -3.67 1.67
C ILE A 289 1.37 -3.26 0.91
N SER A 290 2.54 -3.63 1.42
CA SER A 290 3.81 -3.48 0.71
C SER A 290 4.51 -4.82 0.64
N SER A 291 4.65 -5.38 -0.55
CA SER A 291 5.27 -6.67 -0.78
C SER A 291 6.38 -6.66 -1.82
N ASP A 292 7.31 -7.60 -1.67
CA ASP A 292 8.30 -7.95 -2.69
C ASP A 292 9.11 -6.78 -3.27
N ALA A 293 9.39 -5.76 -2.46
CA ALA A 293 10.23 -4.64 -2.89
C ALA A 293 11.65 -5.09 -3.26
N SER A 294 12.30 -4.38 -4.18
CA SER A 294 13.73 -4.58 -4.44
C SER A 294 14.60 -4.38 -3.20
N SER A 295 14.29 -3.37 -2.38
CA SER A 295 15.09 -3.04 -1.19
C SER A 295 14.25 -2.72 0.03
N HIS A 296 13.40 -1.70 -0.05
CA HIS A 296 12.55 -1.31 1.07
C HIS A 296 11.09 -1.35 0.69
N GLY A 297 10.26 -1.84 1.61
CA GLY A 297 8.81 -1.67 1.52
C GLY A 297 8.46 -0.18 1.57
N VAL A 298 8.92 0.51 2.62
CA VAL A 298 8.85 1.98 2.70
C VAL A 298 10.13 2.56 3.27
N GLN A 299 10.60 3.64 2.67
CA GLN A 299 11.67 4.48 3.19
C GLN A 299 11.12 5.88 3.46
N LEU A 300 10.94 6.24 4.74
CA LEU A 300 10.49 7.56 5.20
C LEU A 300 11.64 8.32 5.86
N ARG A 301 12.52 8.92 5.04
CA ARG A 301 13.66 9.68 5.57
C ARG A 301 13.29 10.90 6.40
N CYS A 302 12.09 11.42 6.15
CA CYS A 302 11.49 12.55 6.85
C CYS A 302 10.82 12.18 8.18
N GLY A 303 10.74 10.90 8.55
CA GLY A 303 9.84 10.46 9.63
C GLY A 303 8.38 10.47 9.17
N GLY A 304 7.44 10.51 10.13
CA GLY A 304 5.99 10.48 9.88
C GLY A 304 5.27 9.31 10.58
N ILE A 305 4.05 9.03 10.13
CA ILE A 305 3.18 7.99 10.68
C ILE A 305 3.20 6.75 9.78
N ILE A 306 3.47 5.59 10.35
CA ILE A 306 3.52 4.28 9.67
C ILE A 306 2.63 3.32 10.47
N ASN A 307 1.32 3.34 10.23
CA ASN A 307 0.38 2.60 11.07
C ASN A 307 -0.45 1.58 10.30
N ASP A 308 -0.79 0.47 10.96
CA ASP A 308 -1.77 -0.49 10.43
C ASP A 308 -1.36 -1.08 9.06
N ASN A 309 -0.07 -1.18 8.72
CA ASN A 309 0.36 -1.69 7.42
C ASN A 309 0.74 -3.17 7.47
N LEU A 310 0.60 -3.84 6.32
CA LEU A 310 1.04 -5.21 6.08
C LEU A 310 2.28 -5.22 5.18
N PHE A 311 3.43 -5.59 5.73
CA PHE A 311 4.68 -5.72 5.00
C PHE A 311 5.03 -7.19 4.82
N LEU A 312 5.15 -7.64 3.57
CA LEU A 312 5.35 -9.05 3.24
C LEU A 312 6.58 -9.21 2.34
N SER A 313 7.51 -10.11 2.67
CA SER A 313 8.58 -10.47 1.72
C SER A 313 9.41 -9.26 1.25
N ASN A 314 9.64 -8.29 2.13
CA ASN A 314 10.53 -7.16 1.84
C ASN A 314 11.94 -7.45 2.34
N PRO A 315 13.00 -7.01 1.64
CA PRO A 315 14.35 -7.10 2.17
C PRO A 315 14.57 -6.24 3.42
N LEU A 316 13.98 -5.04 3.43
CA LEU A 316 13.85 -4.20 4.61
C LEU A 316 12.43 -3.66 4.62
N ALA A 317 11.60 -3.98 5.62
CA ALA A 317 10.21 -3.55 5.58
C ALA A 317 10.10 -2.01 5.69
N VAL A 318 10.78 -1.42 6.67
CA VAL A 318 10.67 0.00 6.99
C VAL A 318 12.04 0.61 7.26
N LEU A 319 12.31 1.76 6.65
CA LEU A 319 13.30 2.70 7.15
C LEU A 319 12.58 3.97 7.60
N ILE A 320 12.82 4.39 8.85
CA ILE A 320 12.30 5.65 9.41
C ILE A 320 13.46 6.57 9.81
N GLY A 321 13.46 7.78 9.24
CA GLY A 321 14.50 8.78 9.37
C GLY A 321 15.78 8.49 8.56
N GLY A 322 16.95 8.91 9.04
CA GLY A 322 18.24 8.75 8.33
C GLY A 322 18.33 9.54 7.03
N GLY A 323 18.97 8.95 6.02
CA GLY A 323 19.15 9.52 4.68
C GLY A 323 20.57 10.00 4.36
N THR A 324 20.76 10.54 3.16
CA THR A 324 22.06 11.09 2.72
C THR A 324 22.29 12.53 3.19
N THR A 325 21.21 13.23 3.53
CA THR A 325 21.24 14.59 4.08
C THR A 325 20.24 14.62 5.22
N PRO A 326 20.56 13.99 6.37
CA PRO A 326 19.62 13.89 7.48
C PRO A 326 19.23 15.28 8.01
N ASN A 327 17.96 15.43 8.40
CA ASN A 327 17.41 16.66 8.93
C ASN A 327 18.10 17.04 10.25
N GLU A 328 18.62 18.26 10.34
CA GLU A 328 19.18 18.80 11.58
C GLU A 328 18.14 18.76 12.71
N GLY A 329 18.57 18.36 13.91
CA GLY A 329 17.68 18.22 15.06
C GLY A 329 16.79 16.97 15.05
N GLY A 330 16.91 16.10 14.04
CA GLY A 330 16.20 14.83 13.96
C GLY A 330 14.72 14.95 13.60
N VAL A 331 14.13 13.83 13.17
CA VAL A 331 12.72 13.75 12.76
C VAL A 331 11.86 13.08 13.83
N GLU A 332 10.54 13.28 13.73
CA GLU A 332 9.56 12.60 14.57
C GLU A 332 8.95 11.40 13.85
N GLY A 333 8.54 10.38 14.62
CA GLY A 333 7.98 9.16 14.04
C GLY A 333 6.97 8.45 14.94
N GLU A 334 5.97 7.84 14.32
CA GLU A 334 5.10 6.85 14.95
C GLU A 334 4.99 5.62 14.05
N MET A 335 5.16 4.44 14.63
CA MET A 335 4.96 3.16 13.94
C MET A 335 4.19 2.20 14.83
N ARG A 336 2.91 1.95 14.51
CA ARG A 336 2.03 1.11 15.33
C ARG A 336 1.19 0.12 14.54
N ARG A 337 0.95 -1.05 15.15
CA ARG A 337 0.03 -2.08 14.63
C ARG A 337 0.36 -2.53 13.21
N ASN A 338 1.64 -2.50 12.84
CA ASN A 338 2.09 -3.06 11.57
C ASN A 338 2.39 -4.56 11.74
N LEU A 339 2.11 -5.30 10.69
CA LEU A 339 2.43 -6.71 10.57
C LEU A 339 3.57 -6.86 9.55
N ILE A 340 4.74 -7.30 10.00
CA ILE A 340 5.95 -7.46 9.19
C ILE A 340 6.31 -8.94 9.14
N MET A 341 6.21 -9.53 7.95
CA MET A 341 6.37 -10.97 7.78
C MET A 341 7.26 -11.34 6.61
N TYR A 342 7.87 -12.52 6.72
CA TYR A 342 8.61 -13.17 5.65
C TYR A 342 9.78 -12.33 5.11
N GLY A 343 10.49 -11.58 5.96
CA GLY A 343 11.61 -10.74 5.52
C GLY A 343 12.60 -11.54 4.66
N ARG A 344 13.09 -10.98 3.55
CA ARG A 344 13.94 -11.72 2.60
C ARG A 344 15.26 -11.03 2.31
N ASP A 345 16.08 -11.60 1.44
CA ASP A 345 17.25 -10.91 0.93
C ASP A 345 16.94 -10.06 -0.30
N ILE A 346 17.80 -9.06 -0.54
CA ILE A 346 17.90 -8.47 -1.88
C ILE A 346 18.44 -9.57 -2.80
N ASP A 347 19.61 -10.10 -2.45
CA ASP A 347 20.25 -11.23 -3.10
C ASP A 347 21.16 -11.99 -2.09
N PRO A 348 21.69 -13.17 -2.42
CA PRO A 348 22.52 -13.95 -1.50
C PRO A 348 23.83 -13.27 -1.00
N THR A 349 24.32 -12.26 -1.72
CA THR A 349 25.52 -11.48 -1.39
C THR A 349 25.22 -10.16 -0.68
N LEU A 350 24.00 -9.63 -0.87
CA LEU A 350 23.50 -8.43 -0.22
C LEU A 350 22.34 -8.75 0.72
N ALA A 351 22.69 -9.39 1.83
CA ALA A 351 21.70 -9.79 2.80
C ALA A 351 21.08 -8.58 3.50
N ARG A 352 19.74 -8.55 3.59
CA ARG A 352 19.02 -7.52 4.35
C ARG A 352 18.02 -8.11 5.34
N GLY A 353 16.99 -8.85 4.94
CA GLY A 353 16.04 -9.56 5.83
C GLY A 353 15.71 -8.83 7.13
N PHE A 354 15.60 -7.51 7.08
CA PHE A 354 15.46 -6.61 8.20
C PHE A 354 14.00 -6.24 8.38
N GLY A 355 13.58 -6.06 9.63
CA GLY A 355 12.27 -5.48 9.91
C GLY A 355 12.31 -3.97 9.71
N VAL A 356 12.95 -3.28 10.65
CA VAL A 356 12.99 -1.80 10.71
C VAL A 356 14.42 -1.31 10.87
N THR A 357 14.77 -0.23 10.16
CA THR A 357 15.93 0.59 10.50
C THR A 357 15.48 1.96 10.99
N VAL A 358 16.12 2.41 12.08
CA VAL A 358 15.76 3.64 12.82
C VAL A 358 16.99 4.52 12.93
N SER A 359 16.91 5.71 12.34
CA SER A 359 18.03 6.63 12.21
C SER A 359 17.56 8.08 12.22
N ASN A 360 18.39 9.06 12.59
CA ASN A 360 18.06 10.49 12.61
C ASN A 360 16.74 10.85 13.36
N ILE A 361 16.46 10.22 14.49
CA ILE A 361 15.22 10.41 15.25
C ILE A 361 15.43 11.40 16.40
N ARG A 362 14.53 12.39 16.52
CA ARG A 362 14.40 13.24 17.71
C ARG A 362 13.48 12.63 18.76
N GLN A 363 12.38 12.04 18.30
CA GLN A 363 11.39 11.37 19.13
C GLN A 363 10.59 10.40 18.26
N ALA A 364 10.46 9.14 18.68
CA ALA A 364 9.57 8.22 18.00
C ALA A 364 9.01 7.14 18.92
N THR A 365 7.88 6.57 18.54
CA THR A 365 7.34 5.35 19.16
C THR A 365 7.13 4.26 18.13
N ILE A 366 7.72 3.09 18.38
CA ILE A 366 7.52 1.86 17.60
C ILE A 366 6.85 0.86 18.52
N ALA A 367 5.54 0.69 18.39
CA ALA A 367 4.79 -0.09 19.37
C ALA A 367 3.61 -0.88 18.82
N ASN A 368 3.31 -2.03 19.43
CA ASN A 368 2.22 -2.92 19.02
C ASN A 368 2.42 -3.49 17.61
N ASN A 369 3.67 -3.64 17.16
CA ASN A 369 3.96 -4.26 15.87
C ASN A 369 4.22 -5.76 16.04
N TYR A 370 3.87 -6.54 15.03
CA TYR A 370 4.14 -7.98 14.97
C TYR A 370 5.19 -8.27 13.92
N PHE A 371 6.25 -8.97 14.31
CA PHE A 371 7.35 -9.37 13.46
C PHE A 371 7.40 -10.88 13.38
N HIS A 372 7.32 -11.45 12.18
CA HIS A 372 7.29 -12.89 12.03
C HIS A 372 8.04 -13.44 10.84
N ILE A 373 9.06 -14.24 11.15
CA ILE A 373 9.90 -14.98 10.22
C ILE A 373 10.63 -14.09 9.21
N ALA A 374 11.93 -14.35 9.06
CA ALA A 374 12.72 -13.84 7.95
C ALA A 374 13.64 -14.94 7.40
N SER A 375 14.19 -14.71 6.21
CA SER A 375 15.19 -15.56 5.59
C SER A 375 16.35 -15.74 6.57
N ARG A 376 16.86 -16.97 6.68
CA ARG A 376 17.95 -17.28 7.61
C ARG A 376 19.26 -16.73 7.03
N GLY A 377 20.02 -15.98 7.81
CA GLY A 377 21.29 -15.37 7.40
C GLY A 377 21.91 -14.51 8.50
N TYR A 378 23.13 -14.02 8.28
CA TYR A 378 23.80 -13.10 9.21
C TYR A 378 23.24 -11.69 9.09
N ASN A 379 23.14 -10.96 10.21
CA ASN A 379 22.70 -9.56 10.29
C ASN A 379 21.25 -9.38 9.78
N ARG A 380 20.27 -9.69 10.64
CA ARG A 380 18.82 -9.80 10.33
C ARG A 380 17.96 -9.04 11.34
N ASP A 381 18.42 -7.89 11.81
CA ASP A 381 17.78 -7.17 12.90
C ASP A 381 16.28 -6.97 12.67
N VAL A 382 15.49 -7.30 13.71
CA VAL A 382 14.06 -6.98 13.75
C VAL A 382 13.91 -5.47 13.71
N ILE A 383 14.66 -4.79 14.57
CA ILE A 383 14.77 -3.34 14.63
C ILE A 383 16.24 -3.01 14.84
N MET A 384 16.84 -2.30 13.89
CA MET A 384 18.19 -1.77 14.00
C MET A 384 18.14 -0.28 14.34
N VAL A 385 18.73 0.10 15.47
CA VAL A 385 18.77 1.48 15.95
C VAL A 385 20.18 2.06 15.78
N GLY A 386 20.30 3.14 15.02
CA GLY A 386 21.56 3.85 14.78
C GLY A 386 22.43 3.29 13.64
N GLY A 387 23.59 3.91 13.41
CA GLY A 387 24.54 3.55 12.35
C GLY A 387 25.39 4.73 11.83
N ASP A 388 26.29 4.44 10.88
CA ASP A 388 27.40 5.33 10.45
C ASP A 388 26.99 6.61 9.68
N ARG A 389 25.70 6.87 9.46
CA ARG A 389 25.21 8.01 8.66
C ARG A 389 24.14 8.85 9.36
N ASP A 390 24.14 8.82 10.69
CA ASP A 390 23.05 9.35 11.50
C ASP A 390 23.50 10.58 12.31
N LEU A 391 22.66 11.62 12.39
CA LEU A 391 22.92 12.76 13.28
C LEU A 391 22.52 12.44 14.72
N MET A 392 21.37 11.78 14.91
CA MET A 392 20.89 11.45 16.24
C MET A 392 19.88 10.31 16.29
N VAL A 393 19.73 9.67 17.44
CA VAL A 393 18.57 8.88 17.83
C VAL A 393 18.28 9.17 19.31
N THR A 394 17.24 9.96 19.56
CA THR A 394 16.84 10.33 20.93
C THR A 394 15.36 10.07 21.18
N ASN A 395 14.97 9.90 22.44
CA ASN A 395 13.58 9.77 22.88
C ASN A 395 12.81 8.70 22.06
N LEU A 396 13.44 7.55 21.86
CA LEU A 396 12.87 6.43 21.11
C LEU A 396 12.25 5.43 22.09
N LEU A 397 10.96 5.15 21.93
CA LEU A 397 10.25 4.11 22.65
C LEU A 397 9.95 2.93 21.72
N ILE A 398 10.48 1.75 22.04
CA ILE A 398 10.16 0.47 21.38
C ILE A 398 9.37 -0.35 22.39
N ASP A 399 8.04 -0.37 22.23
CA ASP A 399 7.14 -0.84 23.29
C ASP A 399 6.05 -1.81 22.84
N ASN A 400 5.80 -2.87 23.61
CA ASN A 400 4.70 -3.79 23.35
C ASN A 400 4.70 -4.39 21.92
N ASN A 401 5.87 -4.66 21.36
CA ASN A 401 5.98 -5.37 20.08
C ASN A 401 6.07 -6.88 20.34
N LEU A 402 5.60 -7.66 19.37
CA LEU A 402 5.66 -9.12 19.39
C LEU A 402 6.59 -9.61 18.29
N VAL A 403 7.66 -10.30 18.66
CA VAL A 403 8.64 -10.90 17.74
C VAL A 403 8.50 -12.41 17.81
N VAL A 404 8.25 -13.06 16.68
CA VAL A 404 7.98 -14.50 16.60
C VAL A 404 8.87 -15.14 15.54
N ASN A 405 9.83 -15.97 15.94
CA ASN A 405 10.73 -16.70 15.06
C ASN A 405 11.51 -15.82 14.08
N TRP A 406 11.80 -14.57 14.45
CA TRP A 406 12.66 -13.71 13.67
C TRP A 406 14.13 -13.95 14.07
N PRO A 407 15.02 -14.31 13.13
CA PRO A 407 16.36 -14.80 13.47
C PRO A 407 17.32 -13.73 14.02
N GLY A 408 17.02 -12.45 13.85
CA GLY A 408 17.84 -11.34 14.37
C GLY A 408 17.22 -10.64 15.58
N ALA A 409 17.97 -9.70 16.15
CA ALA A 409 17.63 -9.01 17.38
C ALA A 409 16.98 -7.64 17.16
N ILE A 410 16.41 -7.07 18.22
CA ILE A 410 16.37 -5.60 18.36
C ILE A 410 17.78 -5.16 18.77
N SER A 411 18.43 -4.39 17.90
CA SER A 411 19.83 -4.00 18.05
C SER A 411 19.96 -2.49 18.27
N VAL A 412 20.76 -2.11 19.28
CA VAL A 412 21.23 -0.74 19.46
C VAL A 412 22.69 -0.70 19.06
N ARG A 413 23.00 0.02 17.98
CA ARG A 413 24.36 0.14 17.46
C ARG A 413 25.11 1.27 18.19
N PRO A 414 26.45 1.16 18.32
CA PRO A 414 27.24 2.25 18.89
C PRO A 414 27.09 3.52 18.02
N PRO A 415 27.02 4.72 18.64
CA PRO A 415 26.96 5.96 17.89
C PRO A 415 28.25 6.18 17.11
N ALA A 416 28.13 6.70 15.89
CA ALA A 416 29.27 7.31 15.22
C ALA A 416 29.81 8.49 16.06
N ALA A 417 31.07 8.89 15.84
CA ALA A 417 31.75 9.89 16.69
C ALA A 417 31.01 11.25 16.82
N SER A 418 30.16 11.61 15.85
CA SER A 418 29.35 12.84 15.84
C SER A 418 27.85 12.60 16.13
N GLN A 419 27.44 11.36 16.37
CA GLN A 419 26.04 11.00 16.54
C GLN A 419 25.60 11.16 18.00
N ILE A 420 24.45 11.81 18.21
CA ILE A 420 23.84 11.94 19.54
C ILE A 420 22.84 10.79 19.74
N MET A 421 23.11 9.89 20.68
CA MET A 421 22.17 8.83 21.06
C MET A 421 21.90 8.88 22.57
N ASN A 422 20.63 8.91 22.98
CA ASN A 422 20.21 8.83 24.38
C ASN A 422 18.71 8.58 24.52
N ASN A 423 18.27 8.23 25.73
CA ASN A 423 16.85 8.06 26.07
C ASN A 423 16.12 7.09 25.13
N ILE A 424 16.74 5.94 24.87
CA ILE A 424 16.13 4.84 24.11
C ILE A 424 15.57 3.84 25.12
N THR A 425 14.28 3.53 25.04
CA THR A 425 13.61 2.57 25.92
C THR A 425 13.08 1.40 25.11
N ILE A 426 13.44 0.18 25.48
CA ILE A 426 12.92 -1.06 24.91
C ILE A 426 12.14 -1.76 26.02
N SER A 427 10.81 -1.68 25.97
CA SER A 427 9.95 -2.16 27.06
C SER A 427 8.75 -2.99 26.66
N ASN A 428 8.28 -3.86 27.56
CA ASN A 428 7.04 -4.62 27.39
C ASN A 428 6.98 -5.45 26.10
N ASN A 429 8.10 -5.72 25.43
CA ASN A 429 8.12 -6.49 24.20
C ASN A 429 8.09 -7.99 24.54
N ALA A 430 7.41 -8.76 23.71
CA ALA A 430 7.36 -10.22 23.80
C ALA A 430 8.19 -10.83 22.65
N TYR A 431 9.08 -11.76 23.00
CA TYR A 431 9.92 -12.47 22.05
C TYR A 431 9.63 -13.95 22.14
N TYR A 432 9.41 -14.59 21.01
CA TYR A 432 9.37 -16.04 20.90
C TYR A 432 10.36 -16.52 19.85
N GLN A 433 11.17 -17.51 20.22
CA GLN A 433 12.06 -18.22 19.31
C GLN A 433 12.06 -19.72 19.57
N ASP A 434 11.97 -20.51 18.51
CA ASP A 434 12.39 -21.90 18.54
C ASP A 434 13.93 -21.99 18.52
N LEU A 435 14.51 -22.39 19.64
CA LEU A 435 15.95 -22.53 19.84
C LEU A 435 16.44 -23.96 19.63
N THR A 436 15.68 -24.79 18.91
CA THR A 436 16.14 -26.11 18.48
C THR A 436 17.49 -26.00 17.76
N PRO A 437 18.55 -26.66 18.24
CA PRO A 437 19.86 -26.60 17.62
C PRO A 437 19.80 -27.02 16.16
N GLN A 438 20.41 -26.23 15.27
CA GLN A 438 20.45 -26.58 13.85
C GLN A 438 21.36 -27.80 13.61
N PRO A 439 21.13 -28.60 12.54
CA PRO A 439 21.92 -29.80 12.25
C PRO A 439 23.44 -29.55 12.10
N ASN A 440 23.85 -28.31 11.83
CA ASN A 440 25.24 -27.88 11.74
C ASN A 440 25.83 -27.37 13.08
N GLY A 441 25.09 -27.48 14.19
CA GLY A 441 25.50 -27.02 15.51
C GLY A 441 25.47 -25.50 15.69
N ASN A 442 24.87 -24.75 14.76
CA ASN A 442 24.85 -23.29 14.81
C ASN A 442 23.83 -22.77 15.85
N LEU A 443 24.30 -21.92 16.78
CA LEU A 443 23.54 -21.29 17.87
C LEU A 443 23.04 -19.86 17.53
N ASN A 444 23.13 -19.44 16.27
CA ASN A 444 22.94 -18.04 15.84
C ASN A 444 21.55 -17.41 16.05
N ASN A 445 20.62 -18.06 16.74
CA ASN A 445 19.29 -17.52 16.98
C ASN A 445 19.24 -16.84 18.35
N ALA A 446 19.92 -15.70 18.51
CA ALA A 446 19.72 -14.91 19.72
C ALA A 446 18.31 -14.30 19.73
N LEU A 447 17.62 -14.37 20.86
CA LEU A 447 16.32 -13.72 21.10
C LEU A 447 16.45 -12.19 20.98
N VAL A 448 17.48 -11.63 21.63
CA VAL A 448 17.80 -10.20 21.63
C VAL A 448 19.32 -10.02 21.71
N GLY A 449 19.80 -8.88 21.19
CA GLY A 449 21.21 -8.55 21.14
C GLY A 449 21.45 -7.07 21.33
N VAL A 450 22.19 -6.71 22.38
CA VAL A 450 22.74 -5.36 22.57
C VAL A 450 24.19 -5.34 22.10
N PHE A 451 24.52 -4.47 21.15
CA PHE A 451 25.90 -4.31 20.68
C PHE A 451 26.63 -3.23 21.51
N ASN A 452 27.96 -3.24 21.48
CA ASN A 452 28.83 -2.50 22.42
C ASN A 452 28.40 -1.04 22.70
N SER A 453 28.61 -0.57 23.94
CA SER A 453 28.35 0.80 24.40
C SER A 453 26.87 1.19 24.58
N TYR A 454 25.96 0.21 24.69
CA TYR A 454 24.52 0.46 24.88
C TYR A 454 24.15 1.03 26.27
N GLU A 455 24.95 0.77 27.30
CA GLU A 455 24.61 0.97 28.73
C GLU A 455 24.23 2.41 29.11
N ASN A 456 24.71 3.40 28.35
CA ASN A 456 24.38 4.82 28.55
C ASN A 456 23.38 5.37 27.51
N LEU A 457 22.96 4.55 26.56
CA LEU A 457 22.15 4.94 25.40
C LEU A 457 20.71 4.43 25.52
N ALA A 458 20.58 3.17 25.97
CA ALA A 458 19.34 2.43 25.97
C ALA A 458 19.10 1.68 27.29
N SER A 459 17.83 1.55 27.67
CA SER A 459 17.38 0.72 28.78
C SER A 459 16.38 -0.33 28.32
N PHE A 460 16.51 -1.53 28.85
CA PHE A 460 15.57 -2.64 28.67
C PHE A 460 14.71 -2.79 29.92
N LYS A 461 13.41 -3.00 29.77
CA LYS A 461 12.50 -3.09 30.91
C LYS A 461 11.23 -3.92 30.63
N ASP A 462 10.82 -4.75 31.59
CA ASP A 462 9.57 -5.52 31.57
C ASP A 462 9.34 -6.32 30.26
N ASN A 463 10.41 -6.72 29.55
CA ASN A 463 10.32 -7.57 28.37
C ASN A 463 10.15 -9.04 28.76
N LYS A 464 9.47 -9.80 27.88
CA LYS A 464 9.15 -11.21 28.09
C LYS A 464 9.78 -12.07 27.01
N TYR A 465 10.47 -13.12 27.44
CA TYR A 465 11.26 -14.00 26.60
C TYR A 465 10.72 -15.43 26.67
N PHE A 466 10.05 -15.84 25.60
CA PHE A 466 9.50 -17.17 25.40
C PHE A 466 10.41 -17.97 24.49
N HIS A 467 10.61 -19.25 24.80
CA HIS A 467 11.33 -20.14 23.89
C HIS A 467 10.81 -21.58 23.93
N TYR A 468 10.98 -22.28 22.81
CA TYR A 468 10.79 -23.73 22.72
C TYR A 468 12.13 -24.39 22.38
N ASN A 469 12.48 -25.46 23.10
CA ASN A 469 13.84 -26.03 23.16
C ASN A 469 14.89 -24.99 23.60
N MET A 470 16.01 -25.42 24.17
CA MET A 470 16.99 -24.47 24.75
C MET A 470 18.40 -24.76 24.26
N HIS A 471 19.10 -23.69 23.87
CA HIS A 471 20.54 -23.57 24.10
C HIS A 471 20.79 -22.59 25.24
N ASP A 472 21.89 -22.75 25.96
CA ASP A 472 22.18 -22.09 27.25
C ASP A 472 22.48 -20.58 27.17
N ARG A 473 22.51 -20.00 25.96
CA ARG A 473 22.95 -18.61 25.72
C ARG A 473 22.10 -17.88 24.68
N PRO A 474 20.86 -17.47 24.99
CA PRO A 474 19.92 -16.93 24.01
C PRO A 474 20.06 -15.43 23.74
N PHE A 475 21.04 -14.75 24.34
CA PHE A 475 21.23 -13.30 24.17
C PHE A 475 22.58 -12.97 23.57
N VAL A 476 22.72 -11.77 22.99
CA VAL A 476 24.00 -11.19 22.63
C VAL A 476 24.27 -9.93 23.46
N VAL A 477 25.42 -9.86 24.10
CA VAL A 477 25.94 -8.63 24.71
C VAL A 477 27.31 -8.34 24.11
N GLY A 478 27.43 -7.22 23.41
CA GLY A 478 28.60 -6.88 22.62
C GLY A 478 28.79 -7.83 21.44
N THR A 479 29.78 -8.72 21.53
CA THR A 479 30.04 -9.78 20.53
C THR A 479 29.87 -11.19 21.10
N SER A 480 29.42 -11.30 22.35
CA SER A 480 29.35 -12.56 23.09
C SER A 480 27.91 -13.00 23.25
N LEU A 481 27.66 -14.29 23.05
CA LEU A 481 26.40 -14.89 23.49
C LEU A 481 26.37 -14.92 25.04
N THR A 482 25.25 -14.66 25.69
CA THR A 482 25.15 -14.61 27.17
C THR A 482 24.01 -15.47 27.69
N THR A 483 24.14 -15.94 28.92
CA THR A 483 23.10 -16.72 29.60
C THR A 483 21.92 -15.85 30.02
N VAL A 484 20.83 -16.50 30.43
CA VAL A 484 19.66 -15.82 31.02
C VAL A 484 20.05 -15.06 32.29
N ASP A 485 20.83 -15.68 33.17
CA ASP A 485 21.26 -15.07 34.44
C ASP A 485 22.16 -13.84 34.17
N GLU A 486 23.10 -13.95 33.23
CA GLU A 486 23.98 -12.82 32.84
C GLU A 486 23.17 -11.66 32.25
N TRP A 487 22.15 -11.95 31.44
CA TRP A 487 21.26 -10.93 30.87
C TRP A 487 20.44 -10.24 31.96
N ALA A 488 19.81 -11.01 32.85
CA ALA A 488 19.02 -10.46 33.94
C ALA A 488 19.85 -9.61 34.90
N GLU A 489 21.09 -10.02 35.19
CA GLU A 489 21.96 -9.27 36.09
C GLU A 489 22.49 -7.96 35.47
N ASN A 490 22.92 -8.01 34.21
CA ASN A 490 23.70 -6.92 33.61
C ASN A 490 22.91 -6.00 32.66
N VAL A 491 21.80 -6.48 32.10
CA VAL A 491 21.04 -5.76 31.05
C VAL A 491 19.62 -5.43 31.50
N GLU A 492 18.88 -6.44 31.97
CA GLU A 492 17.46 -6.29 32.28
C GLU A 492 17.01 -7.11 33.51
N PRO A 493 17.13 -6.55 34.73
CA PRO A 493 16.68 -7.22 35.95
C PRO A 493 15.17 -7.48 36.03
N SER A 494 14.37 -6.78 35.22
CA SER A 494 12.92 -6.94 35.13
C SER A 494 12.47 -7.98 34.10
N ALA A 495 13.40 -8.62 33.38
CA ALA A 495 13.06 -9.55 32.31
C ALA A 495 12.33 -10.79 32.86
N GLU A 496 11.28 -11.21 32.15
CA GLU A 496 10.61 -12.48 32.43
C GLU A 496 11.01 -13.54 31.42
N PHE A 497 11.33 -14.73 31.92
CA PHE A 497 11.83 -15.86 31.13
C PHE A 497 10.90 -17.07 31.23
N HIS A 498 10.45 -17.56 30.08
CA HIS A 498 9.41 -18.57 29.99
C HIS A 498 9.80 -19.68 28.99
N THR A 499 9.88 -20.92 29.48
CA THR A 499 10.06 -22.10 28.63
C THR A 499 8.70 -22.66 28.24
N LEU A 500 8.45 -22.83 26.94
CA LEU A 500 7.24 -23.46 26.44
C LEU A 500 7.40 -24.98 26.34
N SER A 501 6.34 -25.74 26.62
CA SER A 501 6.34 -27.21 26.45
C SER A 501 6.17 -27.64 24.99
N SER A 502 5.61 -26.74 24.17
CA SER A 502 5.38 -26.89 22.74
C SER A 502 5.55 -25.53 22.03
N PRO A 503 5.89 -25.48 20.74
CA PRO A 503 5.91 -24.23 19.99
C PRO A 503 4.46 -23.70 19.82
N PRO A 504 4.23 -22.38 19.85
CA PRO A 504 2.92 -21.81 19.58
C PRO A 504 2.54 -22.09 18.11
N PRO A 505 1.23 -22.09 17.78
CA PRO A 505 0.76 -22.18 16.41
C PRO A 505 1.44 -21.13 15.52
N THR A 506 1.94 -21.56 14.36
CA THR A 506 2.46 -20.63 13.35
C THR A 506 1.33 -19.79 12.80
N LEU A 507 1.40 -18.46 12.98
CA LEU A 507 0.46 -17.51 12.39
C LEU A 507 1.08 -16.93 11.12
N GLY A 508 0.44 -17.22 9.99
CA GLY A 508 0.88 -16.85 8.64
C GLY A 508 -0.27 -16.31 7.79
N ILE A 509 0.04 -15.85 6.59
CA ILE A 509 -0.97 -15.53 5.56
C ILE A 509 -1.74 -16.77 5.14
N ASP A 510 -1.07 -17.92 5.06
CA ASP A 510 -1.70 -19.23 4.86
C ASP A 510 -2.70 -19.58 5.98
N ALA A 511 -2.32 -19.33 7.24
CA ALA A 511 -3.22 -19.53 8.38
C ALA A 511 -4.42 -18.56 8.33
N TYR A 512 -4.19 -17.29 7.97
CA TYR A 512 -5.25 -16.30 7.76
C TYR A 512 -6.22 -16.77 6.68
N LEU A 513 -5.73 -17.12 5.49
CA LEU A 513 -6.54 -17.60 4.38
C LEU A 513 -7.36 -18.83 4.78
N SER A 514 -6.72 -19.80 5.46
CA SER A 514 -7.40 -21.00 5.95
C SER A 514 -8.52 -20.65 6.94
N SER A 515 -8.34 -19.63 7.79
CA SER A 515 -9.34 -19.20 8.78
C SER A 515 -10.60 -18.60 8.15
N ILE A 516 -10.49 -18.10 6.92
CA ILE A 516 -11.61 -17.58 6.12
C ILE A 516 -12.05 -18.56 5.03
N GLU A 517 -11.72 -19.85 5.21
CA GLU A 517 -12.09 -20.96 4.31
C GLU A 517 -11.54 -20.81 2.87
N LEU A 518 -10.46 -20.05 2.71
CA LEU A 518 -9.74 -19.94 1.45
C LEU A 518 -8.48 -20.81 1.48
N ASN A 519 -8.26 -21.54 0.39
CA ASN A 519 -7.00 -22.23 0.17
C ASN A 519 -6.08 -21.31 -0.64
N GLY A 520 -4.83 -21.19 -0.22
CA GLY A 520 -3.82 -20.44 -0.94
C GLY A 520 -2.60 -20.16 -0.09
N ASP A 521 -1.61 -19.53 -0.71
CA ASP A 521 -0.39 -19.08 -0.06
C ASP A 521 -0.21 -17.55 -0.12
N LEU A 522 0.97 -17.09 0.26
CA LEU A 522 1.35 -15.68 0.17
C LEU A 522 1.18 -15.09 -1.25
N GLN A 523 1.52 -15.87 -2.29
CA GLN A 523 1.46 -15.41 -3.67
C GLN A 523 0.02 -15.38 -4.17
N ASP A 524 -0.85 -16.31 -3.73
CA ASP A 524 -2.28 -16.21 -3.96
C ASP A 524 -2.88 -14.96 -3.29
N PHE A 525 -2.50 -14.66 -2.04
CA PHE A 525 -2.96 -13.46 -1.34
C PHE A 525 -2.58 -12.17 -2.08
N ILE A 526 -1.29 -12.02 -2.44
CA ILE A 526 -0.79 -10.82 -3.13
C ILE A 526 -1.49 -10.65 -4.49
N ARG A 527 -1.64 -11.73 -5.25
CA ARG A 527 -2.32 -11.69 -6.57
C ARG A 527 -3.75 -11.19 -6.45
N GLN A 528 -4.46 -11.59 -5.41
CA GLN A 528 -5.83 -11.14 -5.15
C GLN A 528 -5.87 -9.68 -4.67
N ALA A 529 -4.96 -9.28 -3.77
CA ALA A 529 -4.82 -7.89 -3.34
C ALA A 529 -4.58 -6.94 -4.53
N ARG A 530 -3.78 -7.37 -5.52
CA ARG A 530 -3.55 -6.62 -6.77
C ARG A 530 -4.81 -6.40 -7.62
N GLN A 531 -5.87 -7.20 -7.43
CA GLN A 531 -7.14 -7.03 -8.14
C GLN A 531 -8.07 -6.01 -7.49
N MET A 532 -7.65 -5.41 -6.36
CA MET A 532 -8.45 -4.42 -5.65
C MET A 532 -8.84 -3.28 -6.57
N SER A 533 -10.13 -2.95 -6.57
CA SER A 533 -10.70 -1.76 -7.20
C SER A 533 -12.00 -1.32 -6.52
N ARG A 534 -12.53 -0.15 -6.89
CA ARG A 534 -13.89 0.25 -6.45
C ARG A 534 -14.99 -0.71 -6.91
N THR A 535 -14.79 -1.39 -8.03
CA THR A 535 -15.71 -2.40 -8.57
C THR A 535 -15.44 -3.81 -8.03
N ASN A 536 -14.31 -3.98 -7.34
CA ASN A 536 -13.83 -5.24 -6.79
C ASN A 536 -13.00 -4.98 -5.51
N PRO A 537 -13.63 -4.68 -4.36
CA PRO A 537 -12.93 -4.14 -3.19
C PRO A 537 -11.94 -5.11 -2.53
N GLN A 538 -12.00 -6.41 -2.85
CA GLN A 538 -11.06 -7.44 -2.35
C GLN A 538 -10.86 -7.36 -0.82
N SER A 539 -11.94 -7.16 -0.05
CA SER A 539 -11.87 -6.86 1.39
C SER A 539 -11.08 -7.90 2.20
N ASN A 540 -11.25 -9.18 1.89
CA ASN A 540 -10.50 -10.29 2.50
C ASN A 540 -9.00 -10.30 2.16
N PHE A 541 -8.54 -9.45 1.25
CA PHE A 541 -7.15 -9.33 0.85
C PHE A 541 -6.60 -7.93 1.17
N SER A 542 -7.18 -7.26 2.17
CA SER A 542 -6.74 -5.96 2.67
C SER A 542 -5.81 -6.09 3.88
N ALA A 543 -4.96 -5.09 4.11
CA ALA A 543 -4.12 -5.02 5.31
C ALA A 543 -4.97 -5.05 6.59
N SER A 544 -6.07 -4.28 6.62
CA SER A 544 -7.00 -4.21 7.74
C SER A 544 -7.55 -5.57 8.15
N SER A 545 -8.04 -6.36 7.19
CA SER A 545 -8.66 -7.66 7.51
C SER A 545 -7.65 -8.67 8.07
N VAL A 546 -6.41 -8.63 7.58
CA VAL A 546 -5.32 -9.47 8.13
C VAL A 546 -4.95 -9.00 9.54
N ILE A 547 -4.77 -7.70 9.75
CA ILE A 547 -4.37 -7.13 11.04
C ILE A 547 -5.45 -7.37 12.11
N GLU A 548 -6.73 -7.20 11.76
CA GLU A 548 -7.85 -7.50 12.65
C GLU A 548 -7.85 -8.97 13.06
N TRP A 549 -7.66 -9.88 12.10
CA TRP A 549 -7.56 -11.30 12.39
C TRP A 549 -6.38 -11.63 13.31
N PHE A 550 -5.18 -11.10 13.01
CA PHE A 550 -3.99 -11.30 13.85
C PHE A 550 -4.18 -10.78 15.27
N THR A 551 -4.79 -9.60 15.41
CA THR A 551 -5.05 -8.98 16.73
C THR A 551 -6.09 -9.77 17.53
N SER A 552 -6.97 -10.53 16.86
CA SER A 552 -7.95 -11.39 17.53
C SER A 552 -7.38 -12.74 17.98
N GLN A 553 -6.16 -13.10 17.55
CA GLN A 553 -5.55 -14.37 17.94
C GLN A 553 -5.13 -14.35 19.41
N PRO A 554 -5.15 -15.51 20.10
CA PRO A 554 -4.64 -15.59 21.46
C PRO A 554 -3.19 -15.11 21.55
N THR A 555 -2.89 -14.35 22.59
CA THR A 555 -1.51 -13.98 22.94
C THR A 555 -0.69 -15.23 23.27
N ILE A 556 0.64 -15.12 23.16
CA ILE A 556 1.55 -16.19 23.60
C ILE A 556 1.29 -16.57 25.07
N GLU A 557 0.94 -15.60 25.92
CA GLU A 557 0.56 -15.83 27.31
C GLU A 557 -0.76 -16.59 27.48
N GLN A 558 -1.76 -16.31 26.64
CA GLN A 558 -3.01 -17.07 26.66
C GLN A 558 -2.79 -18.52 26.21
N MET A 559 -1.88 -18.74 25.25
CA MET A 559 -1.47 -20.09 24.83
C MET A 559 -0.77 -20.86 25.98
N LEU A 560 -0.04 -20.16 26.85
CA LEU A 560 0.59 -20.73 28.05
C LEU A 560 -0.37 -21.16 29.16
N SER A 561 -1.53 -20.51 29.28
CA SER A 561 -2.52 -20.79 30.35
C SER A 561 -3.43 -21.98 30.07
N ALA A 562 -3.36 -22.56 28.87
CA ALA A 562 -4.20 -23.65 28.39
C ALA A 562 -3.54 -25.04 28.52
N GLU A 563 -2.28 -25.10 28.94
CA GLU A 563 -1.53 -26.30 29.32
C GLU A 563 -1.44 -26.43 30.85
#